data_AF-A0A9D0LJD9-F1
#
_entry.id   AF-A0A9D0LJD9-F1
#
_cell.length_a   1.000
_cell.length_b   1.000
_cell.length_c   1.000
_cell.angle_alpha   90.00
_cell.angle_beta   90.00
_cell.angle_gamma   90.00
#
_symmetry.space_group_name_H-M   'P 1'
#
loop_
_entity.id
_entity.type
_entity.pdbx_description
1 polymer ?
#
loop_
_entity_poly.entity_id
_entity_poly.type
_entity_poly.pdbx_seq_one_letter_code
_entity_poly.pdbx_strand_id
1 'polypeptide(L)'
;MGRPLSSPDRRLRQAVALALAFHWPLVAAARYRRSFDAYVHLFFADHYRRGWWSLWEPRWYTGFSVTSYPPLVHQVIALLSLPLGLEAAGAVVLLNE
;
A
#
# COMPACT_ATOMS: atom_id res chain seq x y z
N MET A 1 19.15 -15.34 25.69
CA MET A 1 19.26 -16.45 24.71
C MET A 1 17.87 -16.63 24.08
N GLY A 2 17.63 -16.12 22.87
CA GLY A 2 16.31 -16.10 22.23
C GLY A 2 15.96 -17.47 21.63
N ARG A 3 14.73 -17.96 21.83
CA ARG A 3 14.25 -19.20 21.19
C ARG A 3 14.33 -19.05 19.67
N PRO A 4 14.83 -20.06 18.93
CA PRO A 4 14.77 -20.04 17.47
C PRO A 4 13.30 -19.98 17.04
N LEU A 5 13.00 -19.10 16.08
CA LEU A 5 11.66 -19.00 15.51
C LEU A 5 11.30 -20.34 14.88
N SER A 6 10.25 -20.99 15.38
CA SER A 6 9.74 -22.24 14.80
C SER A 6 9.28 -21.99 13.36
N SER A 7 9.54 -22.94 12.46
CA SER A 7 9.04 -22.86 11.08
C SER A 7 7.54 -22.60 11.07
N PRO A 8 7.03 -21.68 10.24
CA PRO A 8 5.60 -21.36 10.21
C PRO A 8 4.76 -22.62 9.94
N ASP A 9 3.66 -22.73 10.69
CA ASP A 9 2.71 -23.85 10.57
C ASP A 9 2.33 -24.04 9.09
N ARG A 10 2.26 -25.30 8.65
CA ARG A 10 1.82 -25.65 7.29
C ARG A 10 0.46 -25.02 6.97
N ARG A 11 -0.46 -24.96 7.94
CA ARG A 11 -1.79 -24.34 7.80
C ARG A 11 -1.69 -22.85 7.58
N LEU A 12 -0.80 -22.16 8.29
CA LEU A 12 -0.57 -20.72 8.11
C LEU A 12 -0.05 -20.44 6.69
N ARG A 13 0.92 -21.23 6.22
CA ARG A 13 1.44 -21.10 4.84
C ARG A 13 0.34 -21.32 3.80
N GLN A 14 -0.50 -22.32 4.00
CA GLN A 14 -1.65 -22.59 3.12
C GLN A 14 -2.67 -21.45 3.14
N ALA A 15 -2.99 -20.90 4.31
CA ALA A 15 -3.92 -19.78 4.44
C ALA A 15 -3.40 -18.52 3.73
N VAL A 16 -2.12 -18.18 3.90
CA VAL A 16 -1.49 -17.05 3.19
C VAL A 16 -1.48 -17.29 1.68
N ALA A 17 -1.11 -18.50 1.23
CA ALA A 17 -1.11 -18.83 -0.19
C ALA A 17 -2.52 -18.71 -0.82
N LEU A 18 -3.56 -19.22 -0.13
CA LEU A 18 -4.94 -19.11 -0.58
C LEU A 18 -5.42 -17.66 -0.61
N ALA A 19 -5.08 -16.86 0.41
CA ALA A 19 -5.40 -15.44 0.42
C ALA A 19 -4.76 -14.74 -0.79
N LEU A 20 -3.46 -14.92 -1.02
CA LEU A 20 -2.78 -14.33 -2.17
C LEU A 20 -3.39 -14.79 -3.49
N ALA A 21 -3.68 -16.09 -3.65
CA ALA A 21 -4.28 -16.65 -4.86
C ALA A 21 -5.68 -16.08 -5.16
N PHE A 22 -6.47 -15.78 -4.12
CA PHE A 22 -7.81 -15.21 -4.28
C PHE A 22 -7.78 -13.70 -4.60
N HIS A 23 -6.85 -12.94 -4.01
CA HIS A 23 -6.80 -11.48 -4.19
C HIS A 23 -6.02 -11.07 -5.44
N TRP A 24 -5.02 -11.85 -5.88
CA TRP A 24 -4.17 -11.50 -7.02
C TRP A 24 -4.92 -11.32 -8.36
N PRO A 25 -5.96 -12.11 -8.69
CA PRO A 25 -6.79 -11.86 -9.88
C PRO A 25 -7.47 -10.49 -9.90
N LEU A 26 -7.87 -9.95 -8.73
CA LEU A 26 -8.50 -8.63 -8.63
C LEU A 26 -7.49 -7.52 -8.96
N VAL A 27 -6.24 -7.69 -8.54
CA VAL A 27 -5.14 -6.79 -8.89
C VAL A 27 -4.78 -6.89 -10.37
N ALA A 28 -4.69 -8.11 -10.92
CA ALA A 28 -4.42 -8.32 -12.34
C ALA A 28 -5.51 -7.70 -13.24
N ALA A 29 -6.77 -7.69 -12.78
CA ALA A 29 -7.89 -7.04 -13.47
C ALA A 29 -7.95 -5.51 -13.26
N ALA A 30 -6.95 -4.92 -12.59
CA ALA A 30 -6.88 -3.50 -12.23
C ALA A 30 -8.15 -2.99 -11.51
N ARG A 31 -8.80 -3.84 -10.71
CA ARG A 31 -10.07 -3.50 -10.06
C ARG A 31 -9.92 -2.36 -9.04
N TYR A 32 -8.74 -2.26 -8.42
CA TYR A 32 -8.35 -1.19 -7.49
C TYR A 32 -8.60 0.22 -8.05
N ARG A 33 -8.53 0.42 -9.38
CA ARG A 33 -8.78 1.73 -10.01
C ARG A 33 -10.23 2.20 -9.89
N ARG A 34 -11.15 1.31 -9.51
CA ARG A 34 -12.58 1.60 -9.36
C ARG A 34 -12.97 1.80 -7.90
N SER A 35 -12.01 1.68 -6.99
CA SER A 35 -12.21 1.86 -5.55
C SER A 35 -12.22 3.35 -5.25
N PHE A 36 -13.08 3.77 -4.33
CA PHE A 36 -13.40 5.18 -4.10
C PHE A 36 -12.17 6.03 -3.77
N ASP A 37 -11.28 5.52 -2.91
CA ASP A 37 -10.12 6.25 -2.38
C ASP A 37 -8.78 5.89 -3.04
N ALA A 38 -8.76 5.06 -4.08
CA ALA A 38 -7.51 4.58 -4.68
C ALA A 38 -6.58 5.73 -5.13
N TYR A 39 -7.13 6.77 -5.77
CA TYR A 39 -6.33 7.91 -6.21
C TYR A 39 -5.87 8.80 -5.05
N VAL A 40 -6.61 8.84 -3.93
CA VAL A 40 -6.19 9.54 -2.71
C VAL A 40 -4.97 8.85 -2.11
N HIS A 41 -4.98 7.52 -2.04
CA HIS A 41 -3.83 6.73 -1.60
C HIS A 41 -2.60 6.94 -2.48
N LEU A 42 -2.77 6.93 -3.81
CA LEU A 42 -1.66 7.21 -4.73
C LEU A 42 -1.14 8.65 -4.57
N PHE A 43 -2.03 9.62 -4.40
CA PHE A 43 -1.67 11.01 -4.21
C PHE A 43 -0.85 11.24 -2.92
N PHE A 44 -1.28 10.68 -1.79
CA PHE A 44 -0.50 10.75 -0.56
C PHE A 44 0.76 9.88 -0.59
N ALA A 45 0.82 8.80 -1.36
CA ALA A 45 2.07 8.11 -1.60
C ALA A 45 3.06 8.99 -2.38
N ASP A 46 2.60 9.74 -3.39
CA ASP A 46 3.43 10.71 -4.12
C ASP A 46 3.90 11.88 -3.22
N HIS A 47 3.11 12.27 -2.22
CA HIS A 47 3.56 13.18 -1.17
C HIS A 47 4.83 12.67 -0.46
N TYR A 48 4.79 11.43 0.05
CA TYR A 48 5.93 10.83 0.75
C TYR A 48 7.15 10.63 -0.16
N ARG A 49 6.97 10.44 -1.48
CA ARG A 49 8.09 10.41 -2.44
C ARG A 49 8.82 11.75 -2.56
N ARG A 50 8.10 12.87 -2.41
CA ARG A 50 8.64 14.23 -2.57
C ARG A 50 9.19 14.81 -1.28
N GLY A 51 8.58 14.45 -0.16
CA GLY A 51 8.94 14.98 1.15
C GLY A 51 8.48 14.04 2.25
N TRP A 52 9.29 13.02 2.55
CA TRP A 52 8.95 11.97 3.52
C TRP A 52 8.55 12.51 4.90
N TRP A 53 9.18 13.60 5.33
CA TRP A 53 8.97 14.23 6.63
C TRP A 53 8.02 15.43 6.60
N SER A 54 7.50 15.81 5.43
CA SER A 54 6.44 16.81 5.37
C SER A 54 5.15 16.18 5.89
N LEU A 55 4.43 16.92 6.72
CA LEU A 55 3.09 16.53 7.14
C LEU A 55 2.01 17.34 6.41
N TRP A 56 2.43 18.23 5.51
CA TRP A 56 1.56 19.18 4.81
C TRP A 56 1.65 18.99 3.30
N GLU A 57 0.55 18.64 2.67
CA GLU A 57 0.43 18.50 1.22
C GLU A 57 -0.25 19.73 0.62
N PRO A 58 0.52 20.68 0.05
CA PRO A 58 -0.03 21.92 -0.49
C PRO A 58 -0.85 21.73 -1.77
N ARG A 59 -0.72 20.60 -2.47
CA ARG A 59 -1.45 20.33 -3.72
C ARG A 59 -2.90 19.87 -3.48
N TRP A 60 -3.27 19.61 -2.23
CA TRP A 60 -4.63 19.21 -1.88
C TRP A 60 -5.49 20.43 -1.53
N TYR A 61 -6.23 20.97 -2.51
CA TYR A 61 -7.02 22.20 -2.36
C TYR A 61 -6.20 23.37 -1.78
N THR A 62 -6.53 23.85 -0.57
CA THR A 62 -5.79 24.89 0.17
C THR A 62 -4.67 24.34 1.06
N GLY A 63 -4.38 23.05 0.91
CA GLY A 63 -3.43 22.27 1.66
C GLY A 63 -4.10 21.34 2.68
N PHE A 64 -3.43 20.23 2.97
CA PHE A 64 -3.98 19.16 3.80
C PHE A 64 -2.92 18.50 4.68
N SER A 65 -3.33 18.13 5.90
CA SER A 65 -2.48 17.35 6.79
C SER A 65 -2.56 15.86 6.42
N VAL A 66 -1.47 15.32 5.87
CA VAL A 66 -1.45 13.91 5.39
C VAL A 66 -1.57 12.89 6.53
N THR A 67 -1.33 13.30 7.77
CA THR A 67 -1.53 12.48 8.97
C THR A 67 -3.00 12.33 9.37
N SER A 68 -3.91 13.03 8.70
CA SER A 68 -5.36 12.81 8.86
C SER A 68 -5.80 11.44 8.33
N TYR A 69 -4.95 10.78 7.52
CA TYR A 69 -5.06 9.38 7.15
C TYR A 69 -3.93 8.57 7.79
N PRO A 70 -4.16 7.30 8.16
CA PRO A 70 -3.09 6.41 8.62
C PRO A 70 -1.94 6.35 7.58
N PRO A 71 -0.72 6.79 7.94
CA PRO A 71 0.31 7.10 6.95
C PRO A 71 1.00 5.86 6.37
N LEU A 72 0.94 4.73 7.08
CA LEU A 72 1.72 3.53 6.75
C LEU A 72 1.45 3.03 5.33
N VAL A 73 0.19 3.01 4.89
CA VAL A 73 -0.15 2.51 3.56
C VAL A 73 0.47 3.39 2.46
N HIS A 74 0.42 4.70 2.62
CA HIS A 74 1.02 5.67 1.68
C HIS A 74 2.53 5.58 1.67
N GLN A 75 3.15 5.40 2.84
CA GLN A 75 4.60 5.24 2.98
C GLN A 75 5.09 3.94 2.31
N VAL A 76 4.36 2.84 2.48
CA VAL A 76 4.68 1.56 1.82
C VAL A 76 4.53 1.67 0.30
N ILE A 77 3.45 2.29 -0.20
CA ILE A 77 3.28 2.55 -1.63
C ILE A 77 4.43 3.44 -2.15
N ALA A 78 4.80 4.49 -1.40
CA ALA A 78 5.90 5.38 -1.78
C ALA A 78 7.23 4.63 -1.91
N LEU A 79 7.57 3.74 -0.96
CA LEU A 79 8.79 2.92 -1.02
C LEU A 79 8.76 1.94 -2.19
N LEU A 80 7.67 1.20 -2.37
CA LEU A 80 7.52 0.22 -3.46
C LEU A 80 7.44 0.89 -4.84
N SER A 81 7.03 2.17 -4.90
CA SER A 81 6.97 2.92 -6.15
C SER A 81 8.33 3.25 -6.74
N LEU A 82 9.42 3.17 -5.94
CA LEU A 82 10.77 3.43 -6.42
C LEU A 82 11.17 2.47 -7.56
N PRO A 83 11.05 1.13 -7.39
CA PRO A 83 11.27 0.19 -8.49
C PRO A 83 10.05 -0.06 -9.39
N LEU A 84 8.81 0.05 -8.88
CA LEU A 84 7.62 -0.39 -9.60
C LEU A 84 6.87 0.73 -10.34
N GLY A 85 7.09 1.99 -9.97
CA GLY A 85 6.19 3.09 -10.30
C GLY A 85 4.97 3.13 -9.36
N LEU A 86 4.33 4.30 -9.31
CA LEU A 86 3.29 4.62 -8.30
C LEU A 86 2.04 3.75 -8.45
N GLU A 87 1.55 3.59 -9.67
CA GLU A 87 0.33 2.81 -9.94
C GLU A 87 0.52 1.32 -9.63
N ALA A 88 1.64 0.72 -10.05
CA ALA A 88 1.92 -0.69 -9.78
C ALA A 88 2.17 -0.95 -8.29
N ALA A 89 2.85 -0.03 -7.59
CA ALA A 89 2.98 -0.11 -6.15
C ALA A 89 1.62 -0.02 -5.43
N GLY A 90 0.75 0.91 -5.86
CA GLY A 90 -0.61 1.00 -5.35
C GLY A 90 -1.41 -0.27 -5.61
N ALA A 91 -1.33 -0.84 -6.81
CA ALA A 91 -2.01 -2.08 -7.17
C ALA A 91 -1.59 -3.26 -6.28
N VAL A 92 -0.30 -3.36 -5.94
CA VAL A 92 0.23 -4.42 -5.06
C VAL A 92 -0.17 -4.20 -3.60
N VAL A 93 -0.33 -2.96 -3.14
CA VAL A 93 -0.63 -2.68 -1.72
C VAL A 93 -2.14 -2.62 -1.45
N LEU A 94 -2.92 -2.06 -2.37
CA LEU A 94 -4.37 -1.91 -2.29
C LEU A 94 -5.11 -3.18 -2.75
N LEU A 95 -4.56 -4.35 -2.43
CA LEU A 95 -5.05 -5.69 -2.81
C LEU A 95 -6.50 -5.98 -2.39
N ASN A 96 -7.12 -5.13 -1.57
CA ASN A 96 -8.38 -5.42 -0.90
C ASN A 96 -9.34 -4.20 -0.80
N GLU A 97 -9.11 -3.14 -1.58
CA GLU A 97 -10.03 -2.01 -1.71
C GLU A 97 -10.79 -2.06 -3.04
#